data_AF-A0A2V9PAV3-F1
#
_entry.id   AF-A0A2V9PAV3-F1
#
_cell.length_a   1.000
_cell.length_b   1.000
_cell.length_c   1.000
_cell.angle_alpha   90.00
_cell.angle_beta   90.00
_cell.angle_gamma   90.00
#
_symmetry.space_group_name_H-M   'P 1'
#
loop_
_entity.id
_entity.type
_entity.pdbx_description
1 polymer ?
#
loop_
_entity_poly.entity_id
_entity_poly.type
_entity_poly.pdbx_seq_one_letter_code
_entity_poly.pdbx_strand_id
1 'polypeptide(L)'
;MNNAAYLCSRIATEKVLVACALVCLFGCGSKKGSAEETTSADAIKTPATVEQAARLLDLSTFPLMDGAKPLESPQVANLFYLATGDVKTAFEFNRKALVGQGWKELPNSSVTEQSASAMFSHNGFVVSLSVSPHGEPGSVFVMLQNMGNVKPGQLPVPPGAKPVYVGDPTAMYSTEAALPATTDACRNLFLGQGWVPYGNAGDSVMFKQNAILVTATVSSAPAQGGKTMIQYSTQLISADIPAPPNVEDLRYADQPPELTFETAENQDAIVDFYRKNLATAGWKSTMDKMVAVDDKPTMIFRNPAKDMLTLSLWGERNGKLPVSVRFQSAAEIAELDRRIKEEAPRLRAAAEAKAAKEAAELTERNKVPKVAVTLPADAKDVKQTKDEIKFTVGKGKAKAAVEFFRKQFRDAGWKEIAEILDHEFSDRIAPIAYFVGRRIKHFYLVCVAPMILSGLAPARVVFCHGSK
;
A
#
# COMPACT_ATOMS: atom_id res chain seq x y z
N MET A 1 -22.73 35.70 -7.04
CA MET A 1 -22.89 35.57 -8.50
C MET A 1 -22.63 34.12 -8.85
N ASN A 2 -23.73 33.40 -9.08
CA ASN A 2 -23.78 31.97 -9.38
C ASN A 2 -23.36 31.73 -10.84
N ASN A 3 -22.74 30.59 -11.13
CA ASN A 3 -22.97 29.87 -12.39
C ASN A 3 -22.64 28.39 -12.20
N ALA A 4 -23.70 27.61 -11.95
CA ALA A 4 -23.75 26.18 -12.13
C ALA A 4 -24.45 25.91 -13.46
N ALA A 5 -23.84 25.10 -14.33
CA ALA A 5 -24.47 24.62 -15.55
C ALA A 5 -24.83 23.13 -15.37
N TYR A 6 -26.11 22.89 -15.10
CA TYR A 6 -26.78 21.60 -15.24
C TYR A 6 -27.13 21.41 -16.72
N LEU A 7 -26.79 20.26 -17.31
CA LEU A 7 -27.35 19.82 -18.59
C LEU A 7 -28.16 18.54 -18.35
N CYS A 8 -29.47 18.76 -18.27
CA CYS A 8 -30.50 17.75 -18.27
C CYS A 8 -31.02 17.62 -19.71
N SER A 9 -31.04 16.43 -20.28
CA SER A 9 -31.81 16.15 -21.49
C SER A 9 -32.61 14.87 -21.28
N ARG A 10 -33.90 14.97 -21.60
CA ARG A 10 -34.95 13.99 -21.44
C ARG A 10 -35.54 13.71 -22.82
N ILE A 11 -35.86 12.43 -23.04
CA ILE A 11 -36.92 11.88 -23.91
C ILE A 11 -36.63 11.80 -25.42
N ALA A 12 -36.55 10.56 -25.92
CA ALA A 12 -37.45 10.10 -26.99
C ALA A 12 -37.56 8.57 -26.97
N THR A 13 -38.78 8.11 -26.73
CA THR A 13 -39.27 6.74 -26.80
C THR A 13 -39.43 6.32 -28.25
N GLU A 14 -38.96 5.14 -28.66
CA GLU A 14 -39.56 4.46 -29.81
C GLU A 14 -39.56 2.94 -29.64
N LYS A 15 -40.77 2.39 -29.73
CA LYS A 15 -41.11 0.98 -29.64
C LYS A 15 -41.01 0.37 -31.03
N VAL A 16 -40.31 -0.75 -31.18
CA VAL A 16 -40.60 -1.69 -32.27
C VAL A 16 -40.74 -3.09 -31.68
N LEU A 17 -41.99 -3.55 -31.70
CA LEU A 17 -42.41 -4.94 -31.54
C LEU A 17 -42.19 -5.67 -32.86
N VAL A 18 -41.51 -6.81 -32.86
CA VAL A 18 -41.74 -7.89 -33.83
C VAL A 18 -41.80 -9.21 -33.07
N ALA A 19 -42.96 -9.83 -33.16
CA ALA A 19 -43.27 -11.16 -32.66
C ALA A 19 -43.07 -12.21 -33.77
N CYS A 20 -43.22 -13.49 -33.36
CA CYS A 20 -43.31 -14.73 -34.14
C CYS A 20 -41.96 -15.46 -34.36
N ALA A 21 -41.82 -16.77 -34.16
CA ALA A 21 -42.81 -17.83 -33.97
C ALA A 21 -42.26 -19.01 -33.15
N LEU A 22 -43.15 -19.58 -32.34
CA LEU A 22 -43.10 -20.93 -31.79
C LEU A 22 -43.11 -21.96 -32.95
N VAL A 23 -42.22 -22.96 -32.90
CA VAL A 23 -42.49 -24.28 -33.48
C VAL A 23 -42.14 -25.32 -32.43
N CYS A 24 -43.18 -25.86 -31.80
CA CYS A 24 -43.13 -27.11 -31.06
C CYS A 24 -43.17 -28.25 -32.08
N LEU A 25 -42.18 -29.15 -32.04
CA LEU A 25 -42.33 -30.51 -32.56
C LEU A 25 -42.10 -31.49 -31.42
N PHE A 26 -43.20 -32.15 -31.06
CA PHE A 26 -43.22 -33.37 -30.28
C PHE A 26 -42.55 -34.49 -31.08
N GLY A 27 -41.62 -35.21 -30.44
CA GLY A 27 -41.07 -36.45 -30.94
C GLY A 27 -40.82 -37.42 -29.78
N CYS A 28 -41.81 -38.26 -29.49
CA CYS A 28 -41.64 -39.42 -28.62
C CYS A 28 -40.67 -40.42 -29.27
N GLY A 29 -39.67 -40.87 -28.52
CA GLY A 29 -38.77 -41.95 -28.93
C GLY A 29 -38.05 -42.52 -27.72
N SER A 30 -38.63 -43.54 -27.10
CA SER A 30 -37.99 -44.33 -26.04
C SER A 30 -36.79 -45.10 -26.60
N LYS A 31 -35.57 -44.82 -26.11
CA LYS A 31 -34.42 -45.70 -26.30
C LYS A 31 -33.59 -45.77 -25.01
N LYS A 32 -33.57 -46.96 -24.41
CA LYS A 32 -32.57 -47.38 -23.42
C LYS A 32 -31.18 -47.19 -24.04
N GLY A 33 -30.34 -46.38 -23.40
CA GLY A 33 -28.94 -46.16 -23.71
C GLY A 33 -28.24 -45.72 -22.44
N SER A 34 -27.01 -46.18 -22.25
CA SER A 34 -26.15 -45.93 -21.10
C SER A 34 -26.13 -44.46 -20.69
N ALA A 35 -25.95 -44.21 -19.39
CA ALA A 35 -25.61 -42.90 -18.86
C ALA A 35 -24.29 -42.42 -19.49
N GLU A 36 -24.40 -41.78 -20.64
CA GLU A 36 -23.39 -40.89 -21.19
C GLU A 36 -23.36 -39.65 -20.30
N GLU A 37 -22.17 -39.35 -19.78
CA GLU A 37 -21.82 -38.07 -19.17
C GLU A 37 -22.39 -36.94 -20.01
N THR A 38 -23.19 -36.09 -19.38
CA THR A 38 -23.67 -34.85 -19.97
C THR A 38 -22.49 -34.11 -20.59
N THR A 39 -22.54 -33.98 -21.90
CA THR A 39 -21.48 -33.44 -22.73
C THR A 39 -21.08 -32.03 -22.27
N SER A 40 -19.79 -31.94 -21.94
CA SER A 40 -18.97 -30.79 -21.54
C SER A 40 -18.86 -29.71 -22.65
N ALA A 41 -19.99 -29.16 -23.12
CA ALA A 41 -19.99 -28.11 -24.15
C ALA A 41 -19.40 -26.77 -23.65
N ASP A 42 -19.40 -26.52 -22.33
CA ASP A 42 -18.94 -25.26 -21.72
C ASP A 42 -17.60 -25.36 -20.96
N ALA A 43 -16.89 -26.49 -21.01
CA ALA A 43 -15.63 -26.59 -20.27
C ALA A 43 -14.53 -25.72 -20.88
N ILE A 44 -13.95 -24.86 -20.04
CA ILE A 44 -12.80 -24.02 -20.40
C ILE A 44 -11.57 -24.91 -20.53
N LYS A 45 -11.13 -25.15 -21.77
CA LYS A 45 -10.05 -26.10 -22.10
C LYS A 45 -8.64 -25.54 -21.95
N THR A 46 -8.49 -24.22 -21.98
CA THR A 46 -7.21 -23.52 -21.76
C THR A 46 -7.12 -23.05 -20.32
N PRO A 47 -5.94 -22.72 -19.79
CA PRO A 47 -5.86 -22.06 -18.48
C PRO A 47 -6.80 -20.85 -18.43
N ALA A 48 -7.60 -20.76 -17.38
CA ALA A 48 -8.68 -19.80 -17.30
C ALA A 48 -8.19 -18.35 -17.16
N THR A 49 -8.96 -17.40 -17.70
CA THR A 49 -8.84 -15.98 -17.30
C THR A 49 -9.58 -15.72 -15.99
N VAL A 50 -9.35 -14.56 -15.36
CA VAL A 50 -10.04 -14.16 -14.12
C VAL A 50 -11.56 -14.13 -14.35
N GLU A 51 -12.02 -13.56 -15.47
CA GLU A 51 -13.43 -13.40 -15.80
C GLU A 51 -14.10 -14.75 -16.07
N GLN A 52 -13.38 -15.68 -16.71
CA GLN A 52 -13.86 -17.04 -16.93
C GLN A 52 -14.03 -17.79 -15.61
N ALA A 53 -13.07 -17.67 -14.70
CA ALA A 53 -13.15 -18.28 -13.39
C ALA A 53 -14.24 -17.67 -12.51
N ALA A 54 -14.37 -16.33 -12.48
CA ALA A 54 -15.38 -15.62 -11.70
C ALA A 54 -16.82 -15.99 -12.11
N ARG A 55 -17.06 -16.33 -13.38
CA ARG A 55 -18.38 -16.82 -13.84
C ARG A 55 -18.76 -18.17 -13.24
N LEU A 56 -17.77 -19.00 -12.86
CA LEU A 56 -18.01 -20.30 -12.25
C LEU A 56 -18.04 -20.22 -10.72
N LEU A 57 -17.11 -19.46 -10.15
CA LEU A 57 -17.06 -19.19 -8.72
C LEU A 57 -16.29 -17.89 -8.47
N ASP A 58 -17.01 -16.90 -7.95
CA ASP A 58 -16.42 -15.66 -7.47
C ASP A 58 -16.40 -15.66 -5.93
N LEU A 59 -15.23 -15.95 -5.36
CA LEU A 59 -15.06 -15.98 -3.91
C LEU A 59 -15.21 -14.60 -3.25
N SER A 60 -15.20 -13.50 -4.02
CA SER A 60 -15.45 -12.15 -3.49
C SER A 60 -16.91 -11.91 -3.08
N THR A 61 -17.83 -12.70 -3.65
CA THR A 61 -19.27 -12.64 -3.39
C THR A 61 -19.81 -13.91 -2.72
N PHE A 62 -18.92 -14.83 -2.33
CA PHE A 62 -19.30 -16.09 -1.72
C PHE A 62 -19.93 -15.88 -0.34
N PRO A 63 -21.00 -16.62 0.01
CA PRO A 63 -21.69 -16.44 1.27
C PRO A 63 -20.77 -16.66 2.48
N LEU A 64 -20.88 -15.79 3.47
CA LEU A 64 -20.16 -15.87 4.73
C LEU A 64 -21.09 -16.35 5.84
N MET A 65 -20.52 -16.98 6.87
CA MET A 65 -21.26 -17.31 8.09
C MET A 65 -21.76 -16.05 8.80
N ASP A 66 -22.83 -16.17 9.58
CA ASP A 66 -23.32 -15.06 10.40
C ASP A 66 -22.24 -14.58 11.37
N GLY A 67 -22.05 -13.26 11.43
CA GLY A 67 -21.02 -12.65 12.26
C GLY A 67 -19.58 -12.85 11.76
N ALA A 68 -19.40 -13.38 10.54
CA ALA A 68 -18.08 -13.53 9.94
C ALA A 68 -17.35 -12.18 9.81
N LYS A 69 -16.04 -12.23 10.00
CA LYS A 69 -15.12 -11.11 9.86
C LYS A 69 -14.09 -11.47 8.79
N PRO A 70 -14.23 -10.97 7.55
CA PRO A 70 -13.19 -11.10 6.53
C PRO A 70 -11.87 -10.55 7.06
N LEU A 71 -10.78 -11.31 6.88
CA LEU A 71 -9.44 -10.85 7.28
C LEU A 71 -8.89 -9.81 6.31
N GLU A 72 -9.16 -10.04 5.03
CA GLU A 72 -8.84 -9.15 3.94
C GLU A 72 -10.10 -8.93 3.11
N SER A 73 -10.03 -8.02 2.14
CA SER A 73 -11.11 -7.88 1.17
C SER A 73 -11.21 -9.16 0.32
N PRO A 74 -12.38 -9.82 0.30
CA PRO A 74 -12.59 -11.05 -0.48
C PRO A 74 -12.21 -10.86 -1.95
N GLN A 75 -11.51 -11.82 -2.53
CA GLN A 75 -11.08 -11.79 -3.93
C GLN A 75 -11.70 -12.94 -4.72
N VAL A 76 -11.65 -12.85 -6.05
CA VAL A 76 -12.20 -13.87 -6.96
C VAL A 76 -11.66 -15.26 -6.65
N ALA A 77 -10.35 -15.39 -6.40
CA ALA A 77 -9.69 -16.68 -6.23
C ALA A 77 -9.46 -17.10 -4.78
N ASN A 78 -9.60 -16.19 -3.81
CA ASN A 78 -9.34 -16.50 -2.41
C ASN A 78 -10.29 -15.78 -1.46
N LEU A 79 -10.74 -16.51 -0.43
CA LEU A 79 -11.57 -15.99 0.65
C LEU A 79 -11.02 -16.49 1.99
N PHE A 80 -10.77 -15.56 2.90
CA PHE A 80 -10.31 -15.80 4.26
C PHE A 80 -11.15 -15.02 5.26
N TYR A 81 -11.72 -15.71 6.25
CA TYR A 81 -12.48 -15.04 7.28
C TYR A 81 -12.43 -15.78 8.61
N LEU A 82 -12.68 -15.03 9.68
CA LEU A 82 -12.95 -15.56 11.01
C LEU A 82 -14.45 -15.67 11.22
N ALA A 83 -14.90 -16.72 11.88
CA ALA A 83 -16.28 -16.87 12.29
C ALA A 83 -16.39 -17.44 13.70
N THR A 84 -17.51 -17.17 14.36
CA THR A 84 -17.85 -17.80 15.64
C THR A 84 -18.46 -19.18 15.38
N GLY A 85 -18.00 -20.19 16.12
CA GLY A 85 -18.50 -21.55 16.04
C GLY A 85 -17.42 -22.60 16.23
N ASP A 86 -17.75 -23.85 15.88
CA ASP A 86 -16.82 -24.97 15.83
C ASP A 86 -16.45 -25.34 14.38
N VAL A 87 -15.36 -26.10 14.25
CA VAL A 87 -14.79 -26.52 12.96
C VAL A 87 -15.80 -27.24 12.07
N LYS A 88 -16.62 -28.13 12.64
CA LYS A 88 -17.56 -28.96 11.87
C LYS A 88 -18.72 -28.12 11.36
N THR A 89 -19.27 -27.24 12.19
CA THR A 89 -20.35 -26.33 11.79
C THR A 89 -19.92 -25.40 10.66
N ALA A 90 -18.73 -24.79 10.78
CA ALA A 90 -18.20 -23.92 9.74
C ALA A 90 -17.86 -24.67 8.44
N PHE A 91 -17.30 -25.86 8.54
CA PHE A 91 -17.05 -26.71 7.38
C PHE A 91 -18.36 -27.06 6.64
N GLU A 92 -19.38 -27.53 7.35
CA GLU A 92 -20.67 -27.89 6.76
C GLU A 92 -21.39 -26.70 6.11
N PHE A 93 -21.27 -25.50 6.67
CA PHE A 93 -21.80 -24.28 6.04
C PHE A 93 -21.19 -24.05 4.65
N ASN A 94 -19.87 -24.01 4.56
CA ASN A 94 -19.16 -23.74 3.31
C ASN A 94 -19.32 -24.89 2.30
N ARG A 95 -19.28 -26.14 2.77
CA ARG A 95 -19.55 -27.34 1.97
C ARG A 95 -20.94 -27.28 1.34
N LYS A 96 -21.98 -26.96 2.09
CA LYS A 96 -23.35 -26.82 1.55
C LYS A 96 -23.45 -25.70 0.52
N ALA A 97 -22.76 -24.58 0.75
CA ALA A 97 -22.73 -23.48 -0.22
C ALA A 97 -22.08 -23.89 -1.55
N LEU A 98 -20.94 -24.59 -1.51
CA LEU A 98 -20.27 -25.13 -2.71
C LEU A 98 -21.15 -26.16 -3.42
N VAL A 99 -21.66 -27.16 -2.69
CA VAL A 99 -22.52 -28.21 -3.27
C VAL A 99 -23.80 -27.62 -3.85
N GLY A 100 -24.39 -26.62 -3.18
CA GLY A 100 -25.56 -25.89 -3.68
C GLY A 100 -25.31 -25.14 -4.99
N GLN A 101 -24.06 -24.77 -5.26
CA GLN A 101 -23.60 -24.19 -6.54
C GLN A 101 -23.16 -25.24 -7.56
N GLY A 102 -23.39 -26.54 -7.30
CA GLY A 102 -23.09 -27.63 -8.23
C GLY A 102 -21.66 -28.18 -8.15
N TRP A 103 -20.88 -27.78 -7.14
CA TRP A 103 -19.55 -28.32 -6.91
C TRP A 103 -19.62 -29.74 -6.31
N LYS A 104 -18.80 -30.63 -6.84
CA LYS A 104 -18.71 -32.02 -6.39
C LYS A 104 -17.52 -32.18 -5.45
N GLU A 105 -17.79 -32.56 -4.22
CA GLU A 105 -16.74 -32.91 -3.25
C GLU A 105 -15.91 -34.10 -3.78
N LEU A 106 -14.60 -33.96 -3.72
CA LEU A 106 -13.63 -34.97 -4.12
C LEU A 106 -13.33 -35.93 -2.95
N PRO A 107 -12.79 -37.13 -3.22
CA PRO A 107 -12.39 -38.05 -2.16
C PRO A 107 -11.34 -37.44 -1.22
N ASN A 108 -11.21 -38.04 -0.02
CA ASN A 108 -10.23 -37.69 1.02
C ASN A 108 -10.52 -36.40 1.80
N SER A 109 -11.78 -35.96 1.88
CA SER A 109 -12.19 -34.99 2.88
C SER A 109 -11.90 -35.51 4.29
N SER A 110 -11.44 -34.63 5.17
CA SER A 110 -11.15 -34.91 6.57
C SER A 110 -11.93 -33.93 7.43
N VAL A 111 -12.67 -34.41 8.42
CA VAL A 111 -13.41 -33.56 9.37
C VAL A 111 -13.17 -34.09 10.76
N THR A 112 -12.48 -33.30 11.58
CA THR A 112 -12.20 -33.57 12.99
C THR A 112 -12.61 -32.36 13.83
N GLU A 113 -12.56 -32.48 15.15
CA GLU A 113 -12.80 -31.34 16.04
C GLU A 113 -11.74 -30.24 15.92
N GLN A 114 -10.52 -30.59 15.49
CA GLN A 114 -9.35 -29.69 15.45
C GLN A 114 -9.06 -29.14 14.05
N SER A 115 -9.61 -29.74 13.00
CA SER A 115 -9.48 -29.26 11.63
C SER A 115 -10.45 -29.97 10.70
N ALA A 116 -10.85 -29.28 9.64
CA ALA A 116 -11.56 -29.88 8.52
C ALA A 116 -10.96 -29.40 7.20
N SER A 117 -10.88 -30.29 6.21
CA SER A 117 -10.42 -29.98 4.87
C SER A 117 -11.15 -30.82 3.84
N ALA A 118 -11.43 -30.22 2.68
CA ALA A 118 -11.98 -30.91 1.52
C ALA A 118 -11.56 -30.20 0.24
N MET A 119 -11.63 -30.95 -0.86
CA MET A 119 -11.47 -30.41 -2.21
C MET A 119 -12.78 -30.59 -2.96
N PHE A 120 -13.11 -29.66 -3.83
CA PHE A 120 -14.31 -29.67 -4.63
C PHE A 120 -13.96 -29.45 -6.09
N SER A 121 -14.69 -30.10 -7.01
CA SER A 121 -14.50 -29.95 -8.44
C SER A 121 -15.78 -29.53 -9.16
N HIS A 122 -15.63 -28.66 -10.16
CA HIS A 122 -16.72 -28.27 -11.04
C HIS A 122 -16.14 -27.79 -12.38
N ASN A 123 -16.62 -28.36 -13.51
CA ASN A 123 -16.18 -27.99 -14.86
C ASN A 123 -14.65 -27.92 -15.05
N GLY A 124 -13.91 -28.85 -14.43
CA GLY A 124 -12.45 -28.93 -14.49
C GLY A 124 -11.72 -28.04 -13.48
N PHE A 125 -12.42 -27.13 -12.79
CA PHE A 125 -11.85 -26.33 -11.70
C PHE A 125 -11.80 -27.14 -10.41
N VAL A 126 -10.83 -26.82 -9.56
CA VAL A 126 -10.68 -27.37 -8.21
C VAL A 126 -10.67 -26.23 -7.18
N VAL A 127 -11.39 -26.40 -6.08
CA VAL A 127 -11.42 -25.45 -4.95
C VAL A 127 -11.06 -26.20 -3.68
N SER A 128 -10.14 -25.65 -2.90
CA SER A 128 -9.82 -26.14 -1.56
C SER A 128 -10.66 -25.40 -0.53
N LEU A 129 -11.14 -26.14 0.48
CA LEU A 129 -11.74 -25.61 1.69
C LEU A 129 -10.93 -26.14 2.87
N SER A 130 -10.48 -25.26 3.75
CA SER A 130 -9.97 -25.64 5.07
C SER A 130 -10.58 -24.80 6.17
N VAL A 131 -10.76 -25.44 7.32
CA VAL A 131 -11.29 -24.83 8.54
C VAL A 131 -10.45 -25.30 9.71
N SER A 132 -10.01 -24.37 10.57
CA SER A 132 -9.27 -24.68 11.78
C SER A 132 -9.64 -23.73 12.92
N PRO A 133 -9.46 -24.11 14.19
CA PRO A 133 -9.56 -23.18 15.32
C PRO A 133 -8.62 -21.99 15.13
N HIS A 134 -9.01 -20.81 15.62
CA HIS A 134 -8.18 -19.60 15.54
C HIS A 134 -8.32 -18.72 16.77
N GLY A 135 -7.21 -18.57 17.50
CA GLY A 135 -7.11 -17.70 18.66
C GLY A 135 -7.95 -18.23 19.83
N GLU A 136 -8.98 -17.46 20.19
CA GLU A 136 -9.84 -17.76 21.35
C GLU A 136 -10.77 -18.96 21.10
N PRO A 137 -11.15 -19.70 22.15
CA PRO A 137 -12.14 -20.77 22.05
C PRO A 137 -13.45 -20.31 21.39
N GLY A 138 -13.98 -21.10 20.46
CA GLY A 138 -15.20 -20.77 19.71
C GLY A 138 -15.00 -19.82 18.54
N SER A 139 -13.75 -19.53 18.15
CA SER A 139 -13.40 -18.83 16.92
C SER A 139 -12.71 -19.80 15.95
N VAL A 140 -13.12 -19.77 14.69
CA VAL A 140 -12.55 -20.57 13.61
C VAL A 140 -12.07 -19.68 12.47
N PHE A 141 -10.99 -20.10 11.84
CA PHE A 141 -10.49 -19.56 10.59
C PHE A 141 -10.96 -20.44 9.44
N VAL A 142 -11.55 -19.81 8.43
CA VAL A 142 -12.03 -20.46 7.22
C VAL A 142 -11.22 -19.92 6.03
N MET A 143 -10.76 -20.83 5.20
CA MET A 143 -10.01 -20.55 3.98
C MET A 143 -10.62 -21.31 2.80
N LEU A 144 -11.00 -20.57 1.76
CA LEU A 144 -11.32 -21.11 0.45
C LEU A 144 -10.32 -20.59 -0.58
N GLN A 145 -9.75 -21.49 -1.37
CA GLN A 145 -8.84 -21.13 -2.45
C GLN A 145 -9.22 -21.85 -3.73
N ASN A 146 -9.36 -21.09 -4.80
CA ASN A 146 -9.56 -21.63 -6.14
C ASN A 146 -8.20 -22.02 -6.72
N MET A 147 -8.03 -23.31 -7.05
CA MET A 147 -6.80 -23.84 -7.62
C MET A 147 -6.76 -23.75 -9.15
N GLY A 148 -7.86 -23.27 -9.76
CA GLY A 148 -7.99 -23.11 -11.20
C GLY A 148 -8.35 -24.40 -11.93
N ASN A 149 -8.26 -24.38 -13.26
CA ASN A 149 -8.70 -25.47 -14.15
C ASN A 149 -7.57 -26.28 -14.78
N VAL A 150 -6.34 -26.12 -14.29
CA VAL A 150 -5.17 -26.85 -14.78
C VAL A 150 -4.82 -27.94 -13.79
N LYS A 151 -4.82 -29.18 -14.26
CA LYS A 151 -4.46 -30.33 -13.42
C LYS A 151 -2.94 -30.46 -13.34
N PRO A 152 -2.31 -30.43 -12.14
CA PRO A 152 -0.87 -30.60 -12.00
C PRO A 152 -0.32 -31.87 -12.65
N GLY A 153 -1.10 -32.96 -12.64
CA GLY A 153 -0.74 -34.23 -13.27
C GLY A 153 -0.68 -34.22 -14.80
N GLN A 154 -1.17 -33.15 -15.44
CA GLN A 154 -1.17 -32.98 -16.90
C GLN A 154 -0.13 -31.94 -17.37
N LEU A 155 0.58 -31.30 -16.44
CA LEU A 155 1.66 -30.38 -16.75
C LEU A 155 2.87 -31.12 -17.34
N PRO A 156 3.68 -30.45 -18.16
CA PRO A 156 4.81 -31.11 -18.78
C PRO A 156 5.87 -31.49 -17.75
N VAL A 157 6.41 -32.70 -17.89
CA VAL A 157 7.43 -33.25 -17.01
C VAL A 157 8.64 -33.70 -17.84
N PRO A 158 9.89 -33.54 -17.34
CA PRO A 158 11.09 -34.02 -18.03
C PRO A 158 11.01 -35.52 -18.38
N PRO A 159 11.54 -35.93 -19.55
CA PRO A 159 11.62 -37.34 -19.92
C PRO A 159 12.33 -38.18 -18.84
N GLY A 160 11.80 -39.38 -18.58
CA GLY A 160 12.36 -40.31 -17.60
C GLY A 160 11.94 -40.05 -16.14
N ALA A 161 11.23 -38.95 -15.85
CA ALA A 161 10.61 -38.74 -14.55
C ALA A 161 9.50 -39.78 -14.29
N LYS A 162 9.43 -40.27 -13.05
CA LYS A 162 8.45 -41.27 -12.61
C LYS A 162 7.49 -40.67 -11.60
N PRO A 163 6.17 -40.87 -11.74
CA PRO A 163 5.20 -40.33 -10.78
C PRO A 163 5.42 -40.96 -9.40
N VAL A 164 5.43 -40.11 -8.37
CA VAL A 164 5.44 -40.50 -6.96
C VAL A 164 4.04 -40.32 -6.37
N TYR A 165 3.38 -39.21 -6.72
CA TYR A 165 2.00 -38.91 -6.34
C TYR A 165 1.36 -38.05 -7.43
N VAL A 166 0.12 -38.33 -7.81
CA VAL A 166 -0.63 -37.50 -8.77
C VAL A 166 -2.03 -37.33 -8.22
N GLY A 167 -2.30 -36.17 -7.65
CA GLY A 167 -3.63 -35.76 -7.19
C GLY A 167 -4.11 -34.52 -7.92
N ASP A 168 -5.36 -34.14 -7.65
CA ASP A 168 -5.96 -32.93 -8.20
C ASP A 168 -5.24 -31.63 -7.78
N PRO A 169 -4.79 -31.43 -6.52
CA PRO A 169 -4.14 -30.18 -6.11
C PRO A 169 -2.62 -30.17 -6.36
N THR A 170 -1.99 -31.35 -6.45
CA THR A 170 -0.53 -31.50 -6.52
C THR A 170 -0.13 -32.73 -7.32
N ALA A 171 0.93 -32.63 -8.13
CA ALA A 171 1.61 -33.76 -8.74
C ALA A 171 3.09 -33.77 -8.35
N MET A 172 3.63 -34.95 -8.08
CA MET A 172 5.00 -35.18 -7.64
C MET A 172 5.65 -36.28 -8.47
N TYR A 173 6.88 -36.03 -8.90
CA TYR A 173 7.66 -36.94 -9.71
C TYR A 173 9.08 -37.07 -9.14
N SER A 174 9.72 -38.20 -9.41
CA SER A 174 11.13 -38.44 -9.09
C SER A 174 11.91 -38.69 -10.37
N THR A 175 13.16 -38.24 -10.43
CA THR A 175 14.08 -38.49 -11.55
C THR A 175 15.51 -38.71 -11.06
N GLU A 176 16.26 -39.50 -11.82
CA GLU A 176 17.70 -39.72 -11.60
C GLU A 176 18.54 -38.56 -12.16
N ALA A 177 17.94 -37.67 -12.95
CA ALA A 177 18.63 -36.52 -13.50
C ALA A 177 19.09 -35.56 -12.39
N ALA A 178 20.24 -34.91 -12.60
CA ALA A 178 20.79 -33.95 -11.65
C ALA A 178 19.84 -32.76 -11.46
N LEU A 179 19.86 -32.17 -10.26
CA LEU A 179 18.95 -31.08 -9.88
C LEU A 179 19.01 -29.88 -10.84
N PRO A 180 20.17 -29.29 -11.19
CA PRO A 180 20.21 -28.16 -12.13
C PRO A 180 19.64 -28.50 -13.51
N ALA A 181 20.01 -29.67 -14.05
CA ALA A 181 19.51 -30.13 -15.35
C ALA A 181 17.99 -30.36 -15.33
N THR A 182 17.45 -30.82 -14.20
CA THR A 182 16.00 -31.03 -14.03
C THR A 182 15.26 -29.69 -13.94
N THR A 183 15.82 -28.71 -13.23
CA THR A 183 15.27 -27.34 -13.16
C THR A 183 15.20 -26.70 -14.54
N ASP A 184 16.30 -26.76 -15.31
CA ASP A 184 16.36 -26.23 -16.66
C ASP A 184 15.39 -26.96 -17.60
N ALA A 185 15.30 -28.29 -17.50
CA ALA A 185 14.36 -29.08 -18.30
C ALA A 185 12.90 -28.71 -18.01
N CYS A 186 12.51 -28.59 -16.74
CA CYS A 186 11.16 -28.14 -16.37
C CYS A 186 10.88 -26.75 -16.95
N ARG A 187 11.80 -25.80 -16.78
CA ARG A 187 11.66 -24.44 -17.30
C ARG A 187 11.45 -24.42 -18.81
N ASN A 188 12.29 -25.12 -19.56
CA ASN A 188 12.19 -25.16 -21.02
C ASN A 188 10.88 -25.79 -21.50
N LEU A 189 10.38 -26.80 -20.80
CA LEU A 189 9.09 -27.42 -21.09
C LEU A 189 7.91 -26.47 -20.88
N PHE A 190 7.88 -25.72 -19.77
CA PHE A 190 6.86 -24.71 -19.53
C PHE A 190 6.89 -23.60 -20.59
N LEU A 191 8.08 -23.07 -20.89
CA LEU A 191 8.26 -22.07 -21.95
C LEU A 191 7.79 -22.57 -23.31
N GLY A 192 8.10 -23.83 -23.65
CA GLY A 192 7.66 -24.48 -24.89
C GLY A 192 6.14 -24.63 -25.03
N GLN A 193 5.40 -24.59 -23.91
CA GLN A 193 3.93 -24.61 -23.87
C GLN A 193 3.30 -23.22 -23.69
N GLY A 194 4.10 -22.15 -23.82
CA GLY A 194 3.60 -20.77 -23.74
C GLY A 194 3.29 -20.29 -22.33
N TRP A 195 3.83 -20.94 -21.30
CA TRP A 195 3.84 -20.39 -19.95
C TRP A 195 4.95 -19.36 -19.82
N VAL A 196 4.70 -18.30 -19.06
CA VAL A 196 5.69 -17.24 -18.81
C VAL A 196 6.22 -17.32 -17.38
N PRO A 197 7.53 -17.12 -17.14
CA PRO A 197 8.06 -17.02 -15.78
C PRO A 197 7.37 -15.88 -15.03
N TYR A 198 6.97 -16.15 -13.80
CA TYR A 198 6.17 -15.24 -12.98
C TYR A 198 6.61 -15.27 -11.52
N GLY A 199 7.93 -15.26 -11.31
CA GLY A 199 8.57 -15.16 -10.01
C GLY A 199 9.27 -16.44 -9.57
N ASN A 200 9.91 -16.37 -8.42
CA ASN A 200 10.54 -17.51 -7.76
C ASN A 200 10.48 -17.36 -6.24
N ALA A 201 10.61 -18.48 -5.53
CA ALA A 201 10.79 -18.51 -4.08
C ALA A 201 11.65 -19.73 -3.72
N GLY A 202 12.90 -19.49 -3.32
CA GLY A 202 13.83 -20.58 -2.99
C GLY A 202 14.08 -21.51 -4.17
N ASP A 203 13.73 -22.78 -4.00
CA ASP A 203 13.84 -23.85 -5.01
C ASP A 203 12.61 -23.94 -5.94
N SER A 204 11.67 -23.01 -5.80
CA SER A 204 10.42 -22.97 -6.56
C SER A 204 10.44 -21.86 -7.61
N VAL A 205 10.01 -22.19 -8.82
CA VAL A 205 9.78 -21.24 -9.91
C VAL A 205 8.30 -21.19 -10.22
N MET A 206 7.77 -19.98 -10.36
CA MET A 206 6.38 -19.77 -10.71
C MET A 206 6.26 -19.51 -12.21
N PHE A 207 5.26 -20.12 -12.83
CA PHE A 207 4.91 -19.93 -14.23
C PHE A 207 3.45 -19.52 -14.35
N LYS A 208 3.13 -18.61 -15.26
CA LYS A 208 1.78 -18.10 -15.45
C LYS A 208 1.30 -18.35 -16.88
N GLN A 209 0.04 -18.71 -17.01
CA GLN A 209 -0.70 -18.67 -18.27
C GLN A 209 -2.13 -18.22 -17.94
N ASN A 210 -2.55 -17.07 -18.50
CA ASN A 210 -3.75 -16.35 -18.07
C ASN A 210 -3.76 -16.15 -16.54
N ALA A 211 -4.87 -16.46 -15.86
CA ALA A 211 -5.01 -16.34 -14.42
C ALA A 211 -4.57 -17.59 -13.65
N ILE A 212 -3.89 -18.55 -14.29
CA ILE A 212 -3.38 -19.74 -13.63
C ILE A 212 -1.89 -19.56 -13.34
N LEU A 213 -1.54 -19.71 -12.06
CA LEU A 213 -0.17 -19.79 -11.59
C LEU A 213 0.17 -21.26 -11.30
N VAL A 214 1.27 -21.73 -11.88
CA VAL A 214 1.89 -23.01 -11.57
C VAL A 214 3.12 -22.74 -10.72
N THR A 215 3.23 -23.41 -9.57
CA THR A 215 4.47 -23.46 -8.80
C THR A 215 5.17 -24.78 -9.07
N ALA A 216 6.39 -24.69 -9.62
CA ALA A 216 7.27 -25.82 -9.87
C ALA A 216 8.44 -25.80 -8.89
N THR A 217 8.44 -26.75 -7.96
CA THR A 217 9.51 -26.95 -6.98
C THR A 217 10.39 -28.10 -7.44
N VAL A 218 11.70 -27.85 -7.57
CA VAL A 218 12.68 -28.88 -7.93
C VAL A 218 13.72 -28.97 -6.84
N SER A 219 13.73 -30.10 -6.12
CA SER A 219 14.52 -30.25 -4.90
C SER A 219 15.23 -31.60 -4.84
N SER A 220 16.25 -31.70 -4.00
CA SER A 220 16.89 -32.99 -3.70
C SER A 220 16.04 -33.75 -2.68
N ALA A 221 15.90 -35.06 -2.87
CA ALA A 221 15.32 -35.97 -1.88
C ALA A 221 16.37 -36.93 -1.31
N PRO A 222 17.12 -36.51 -0.27
CA PRO A 222 18.10 -37.37 0.40
C PRO A 222 17.50 -38.70 0.86
N ALA A 223 16.26 -38.68 1.37
CA ALA A 223 15.55 -39.87 1.84
C ALA A 223 15.18 -40.87 0.71
N GLN A 224 15.25 -40.46 -0.56
CA GLN A 224 15.03 -41.32 -1.73
C GLN A 224 16.33 -41.69 -2.46
N GLY A 225 17.46 -41.68 -1.74
CA GLY A 225 18.77 -42.00 -2.32
C GLY A 225 19.39 -40.83 -3.09
N GLY A 226 19.03 -39.59 -2.77
CA GLY A 226 19.59 -38.39 -3.39
C GLY A 226 19.01 -38.04 -4.76
N LYS A 227 17.90 -38.68 -5.16
CA LYS A 227 17.17 -38.38 -6.39
C LYS A 227 16.65 -36.94 -6.39
N THR A 228 16.38 -36.43 -7.58
CA THR A 228 15.71 -35.14 -7.75
C THR A 228 14.20 -35.36 -7.72
N MET A 229 13.50 -34.55 -6.92
CA MET A 229 12.05 -34.48 -6.87
C MET A 229 11.55 -33.26 -7.62
N ILE A 230 10.43 -33.43 -8.29
CA ILE A 230 9.68 -32.37 -8.97
C ILE A 230 8.30 -32.36 -8.33
N GLN A 231 7.85 -31.19 -7.87
CA GLN A 231 6.50 -30.99 -7.38
C GLN A 231 5.84 -29.84 -8.14
N TYR A 232 4.65 -30.09 -8.66
CA TYR A 232 3.78 -29.09 -9.28
C TYR A 232 2.53 -28.90 -8.44
N SER A 233 2.15 -27.64 -8.26
CA SER A 233 0.85 -27.22 -7.73
C SER A 233 0.33 -26.04 -8.55
N THR A 234 -0.98 -25.81 -8.51
CA THR A 234 -1.61 -24.71 -9.23
C THR A 234 -2.44 -23.83 -8.31
N GLN A 235 -2.58 -22.58 -8.69
CA GLN A 235 -3.48 -21.64 -8.04
C GLN A 235 -4.11 -20.73 -9.09
N LEU A 236 -5.38 -20.39 -8.91
CA LEU A 236 -5.97 -19.25 -9.61
C LEU A 236 -5.50 -17.97 -8.91
N ILE A 237 -5.13 -16.96 -9.70
CA ILE A 237 -4.87 -15.61 -9.19
C ILE A 237 -6.08 -14.71 -9.43
N SER A 238 -6.31 -13.76 -8.52
CA SER A 238 -7.48 -12.88 -8.53
C SER A 238 -7.32 -11.69 -9.48
N ALA A 239 -6.09 -11.36 -9.89
CA ALA A 239 -5.82 -10.30 -10.85
C ALA A 239 -4.71 -10.69 -11.84
N ASP A 240 -5.01 -10.63 -13.13
CA ASP A 240 -4.05 -10.85 -14.21
C ASP A 240 -3.19 -9.58 -14.43
N ILE A 241 -2.12 -9.44 -13.64
CA ILE A 241 -1.20 -8.30 -13.74
C ILE A 241 -0.04 -8.66 -14.71
N PRO A 242 0.19 -7.92 -15.81
CA PRO A 242 1.27 -8.22 -16.74
C PRO A 242 2.63 -7.92 -16.12
N ALA A 243 3.58 -8.86 -16.26
CA ALA A 243 4.96 -8.68 -15.82
C ALA A 243 5.85 -8.20 -16.99
N PRO A 244 6.68 -7.16 -16.81
CA PRO A 244 7.67 -6.81 -17.81
C PRO A 244 8.70 -7.95 -17.97
N PRO A 245 9.30 -8.10 -19.16
CA PRO A 245 10.36 -9.08 -19.37
C PRO A 245 11.62 -8.68 -18.58
N ASN A 246 12.45 -9.67 -18.23
CA ASN A 246 13.79 -9.48 -17.65
C ASN A 246 13.85 -8.66 -16.36
N VAL A 247 12.79 -8.71 -15.54
CA VAL A 247 12.77 -8.08 -14.21
C VAL A 247 13.36 -9.01 -13.15
N GLU A 248 13.83 -8.41 -12.07
CA GLU A 248 14.40 -9.09 -10.91
C GLU A 248 13.43 -9.07 -9.73
N ASP A 249 13.61 -9.99 -8.79
CA ASP A 249 12.81 -10.10 -7.56
C ASP A 249 11.29 -10.04 -7.78
N LEU A 250 10.81 -10.57 -8.90
CA LEU A 250 9.38 -10.58 -9.23
C LEU A 250 8.61 -11.47 -8.27
N ARG A 251 7.61 -10.88 -7.62
CA ARG A 251 6.76 -11.51 -6.62
C ARG A 251 5.32 -11.10 -6.83
N TYR A 252 4.44 -12.09 -6.80
CA TYR A 252 3.00 -11.89 -6.78
C TYR A 252 2.45 -12.28 -5.41
N ALA A 253 1.65 -11.41 -4.82
CA ALA A 253 0.78 -11.73 -3.70
C ALA A 253 -0.66 -11.62 -4.20
N ASP A 254 -1.56 -12.51 -3.74
CA ASP A 254 -2.98 -12.44 -4.10
C ASP A 254 -3.82 -11.72 -3.04
N GLN A 255 -3.24 -11.34 -1.90
CA GLN A 255 -3.94 -10.77 -0.74
C GLN A 255 -3.15 -9.61 -0.13
N PRO A 256 -3.37 -8.36 -0.57
CA PRO A 256 -4.14 -7.98 -1.77
C PRO A 256 -3.40 -8.39 -3.07
N PRO A 257 -4.10 -8.48 -4.23
CA PRO A 257 -3.44 -8.78 -5.48
C PRO A 257 -2.43 -7.70 -5.88
N GLU A 258 -1.15 -8.03 -5.82
CA GLU A 258 -0.03 -7.10 -6.04
C GLU A 258 1.15 -7.80 -6.69
N LEU A 259 1.71 -7.17 -7.73
CA LEU A 259 2.94 -7.58 -8.38
C LEU A 259 4.05 -6.59 -8.01
N THR A 260 5.12 -7.08 -7.39
CA THR A 260 6.31 -6.29 -7.09
C THR A 260 7.53 -6.84 -7.81
N PHE A 261 8.43 -6.00 -8.28
CA PHE A 261 9.69 -6.39 -8.91
C PHE A 261 10.70 -5.24 -8.90
N GLU A 262 11.95 -5.56 -9.22
CA GLU A 262 13.01 -4.59 -9.49
C GLU A 262 13.39 -4.64 -10.97
N THR A 263 13.80 -3.50 -11.54
CA THR A 263 14.21 -3.43 -12.94
C THR A 263 15.37 -2.46 -13.14
N ALA A 264 16.21 -2.71 -14.14
CA ALA A 264 17.21 -1.76 -14.62
C ALA A 264 16.64 -0.75 -15.62
N GLU A 265 15.39 -0.94 -16.05
CA GLU A 265 14.68 -0.02 -16.92
C GLU A 265 14.32 1.28 -16.18
N ASN A 266 14.19 2.37 -16.94
CA ASN A 266 13.76 3.65 -16.38
C ASN A 266 12.23 3.73 -16.19
N GLN A 267 11.77 4.75 -15.47
CA GLN A 267 10.36 4.99 -15.19
C GLN A 267 9.49 5.04 -16.45
N ASP A 268 9.93 5.73 -17.51
CA ASP A 268 9.14 5.93 -18.72
C ASP A 268 8.92 4.61 -19.46
N ALA A 269 9.94 3.75 -19.53
CA ALA A 269 9.83 2.41 -20.10
C ALA A 269 8.80 1.54 -19.37
N ILE A 270 8.76 1.61 -18.03
CA ILE A 270 7.76 0.90 -17.22
C ILE A 270 6.35 1.46 -17.44
N VAL A 271 6.20 2.78 -17.48
CA VAL A 271 4.91 3.42 -17.78
C VAL A 271 4.39 3.00 -19.16
N ASP A 272 5.24 3.04 -20.18
CA ASP A 272 4.88 2.67 -21.54
C ASP A 272 4.53 1.19 -21.65
N PHE A 273 5.26 0.31 -20.95
CA PHE A 273 4.93 -1.10 -20.85
C PHE A 273 3.50 -1.30 -20.31
N TYR A 274 3.16 -0.70 -19.17
CA TYR A 274 1.84 -0.89 -18.57
C TYR A 274 0.73 -0.24 -19.39
N ARG A 275 0.95 0.96 -19.94
CA ARG A 275 -0.02 1.60 -20.85
C ARG A 275 -0.34 0.72 -22.05
N LYS A 276 0.69 0.18 -22.70
CA LYS A 276 0.52 -0.67 -23.88
C LYS A 276 -0.17 -1.99 -23.55
N ASN A 277 0.31 -2.71 -22.54
CA ASN A 277 -0.22 -4.04 -22.21
C ASN A 277 -1.63 -3.94 -21.62
N LEU A 278 -1.86 -3.04 -20.65
CA LEU A 278 -3.17 -2.92 -20.02
C LEU A 278 -4.24 -2.38 -20.97
N ALA A 279 -3.88 -1.56 -21.96
CA ALA A 279 -4.83 -1.09 -22.98
C ALA A 279 -5.45 -2.24 -23.79
N THR A 280 -4.74 -3.35 -23.98
CA THR A 280 -5.29 -4.53 -24.67
C THR A 280 -6.44 -5.17 -23.91
N ALA A 281 -6.45 -5.04 -22.58
CA ALA A 281 -7.52 -5.49 -21.68
C ALA A 281 -8.50 -4.35 -21.32
N GLY A 282 -8.49 -3.24 -22.06
CA GLY A 282 -9.45 -2.15 -21.90
C GLY A 282 -9.18 -1.22 -20.71
N TRP A 283 -8.05 -1.37 -20.02
CA TRP A 283 -7.62 -0.45 -18.97
C TRP A 283 -7.11 0.86 -19.57
N LYS A 284 -7.37 1.97 -18.89
CA LYS A 284 -6.91 3.31 -19.28
C LYS A 284 -6.30 4.02 -18.10
N SER A 285 -5.18 4.70 -18.33
CA SER A 285 -4.63 5.62 -17.33
C SER A 285 -5.63 6.74 -17.06
N THR A 286 -5.80 7.13 -15.80
CA THR A 286 -6.61 8.29 -15.41
C THR A 286 -5.81 9.61 -15.46
N MET A 287 -4.54 9.54 -15.84
CA MET A 287 -3.60 10.67 -15.80
C MET A 287 -2.54 10.57 -16.91
N ASP A 288 -2.12 11.72 -17.44
CA ASP A 288 -1.15 11.80 -18.55
C ASP A 288 0.29 11.55 -18.12
N LYS A 289 0.61 11.77 -16.84
CA LYS A 289 1.93 11.56 -16.24
C LYS A 289 1.77 10.99 -14.84
N MET A 290 2.83 10.37 -14.32
CA MET A 290 2.87 9.99 -12.91
C MET A 290 2.78 11.23 -12.01
N VAL A 291 2.08 11.08 -10.89
CA VAL A 291 1.96 12.10 -9.85
C VAL A 291 2.60 11.58 -8.57
N ALA A 292 3.22 12.47 -7.79
CA ALA A 292 3.77 12.09 -6.49
C ALA A 292 2.62 11.89 -5.49
N VAL A 293 2.50 10.67 -4.96
CA VAL A 293 1.59 10.32 -3.86
C VAL A 293 2.46 9.76 -2.75
N ASP A 294 2.48 10.40 -1.59
CA ASP A 294 3.36 10.03 -0.46
C ASP A 294 4.83 9.84 -0.88
N ASP A 295 5.35 10.81 -1.64
CA ASP A 295 6.70 10.83 -2.23
C ASP A 295 7.02 9.69 -3.22
N LYS A 296 6.00 8.98 -3.71
CA LYS A 296 6.13 7.91 -4.71
C LYS A 296 5.50 8.33 -6.04
N PRO A 297 6.25 8.31 -7.16
CA PRO A 297 5.66 8.42 -8.49
C PRO A 297 4.61 7.33 -8.69
N THR A 298 3.37 7.75 -8.91
CA THR A 298 2.21 6.86 -8.97
C THR A 298 1.38 7.15 -10.21
N MET A 299 0.87 6.09 -10.83
CA MET A 299 -0.10 6.14 -11.93
C MET A 299 -1.28 5.21 -11.65
N ILE A 300 -2.48 5.69 -11.93
CA ILE A 300 -3.72 4.94 -11.74
C ILE A 300 -4.28 4.54 -13.09
N PHE A 301 -4.66 3.26 -13.22
CA PHE A 301 -5.40 2.74 -14.36
C PHE A 301 -6.78 2.27 -13.91
N ARG A 302 -7.80 2.49 -14.75
CA ARG A 302 -9.17 2.03 -14.54
C ARG A 302 -9.66 1.24 -15.75
N ASN A 303 -10.43 0.19 -15.50
CA ASN A 303 -11.13 -0.57 -16.54
C ASN A 303 -12.64 -0.20 -16.58
N PRO A 304 -13.42 -0.69 -17.55
CA PRO A 304 -14.86 -0.47 -17.61
C PRO A 304 -15.65 -1.04 -16.41
N ALA A 305 -15.12 -2.08 -15.75
CA ALA A 305 -15.69 -2.65 -14.53
C ALA A 305 -15.47 -1.74 -13.29
N LYS A 306 -14.71 -0.63 -13.46
CA LYS A 306 -14.32 0.33 -12.42
C LYS A 306 -13.32 -0.22 -11.41
N ASP A 307 -12.66 -1.32 -11.71
CA ASP A 307 -11.49 -1.76 -10.95
C ASP A 307 -10.34 -0.76 -11.12
N MET A 308 -9.32 -0.89 -10.27
CA MET A 308 -8.17 -0.01 -10.24
C MET A 308 -6.87 -0.80 -10.20
N LEU A 309 -5.91 -0.39 -11.02
CA LEU A 309 -4.50 -0.77 -10.87
C LEU A 309 -3.71 0.49 -10.49
N THR A 310 -2.97 0.40 -9.40
CA THR A 310 -2.07 1.45 -8.92
C THR A 310 -0.65 1.02 -9.20
N LEU A 311 0.00 1.66 -10.17
CA LEU A 311 1.42 1.53 -10.46
C LEU A 311 2.18 2.54 -9.62
N SER A 312 3.02 2.08 -8.69
CA SER A 312 3.86 2.93 -7.84
C SER A 312 5.33 2.56 -7.99
N LEU A 313 6.17 3.57 -8.08
CA LEU A 313 7.61 3.44 -8.18
C LEU A 313 8.25 4.00 -6.90
N TRP A 314 9.40 3.45 -6.54
CA TRP A 314 10.25 4.00 -5.48
C TRP A 314 11.50 4.63 -6.09
N GLY A 315 12.19 5.48 -5.31
CA GLY A 315 13.51 5.96 -5.71
C GLY A 315 14.45 4.78 -5.97
N GLU A 316 15.35 4.94 -6.94
CA GLU A 316 16.31 3.92 -7.33
C GLU A 316 17.13 3.43 -6.12
N ARG A 317 17.33 2.12 -6.03
CA ARG A 317 18.15 1.46 -5.01
C ARG A 317 19.11 0.53 -5.71
N ASN A 318 20.41 0.68 -5.45
CA ASN A 318 21.47 -0.15 -6.04
C ASN A 318 21.42 -0.21 -7.59
N GLY A 319 21.06 0.90 -8.24
CA GLY A 319 20.95 0.97 -9.70
C GLY A 319 19.72 0.27 -10.29
N LYS A 320 18.76 -0.11 -9.45
CA LYS A 320 17.48 -0.68 -9.86
C LYS A 320 16.32 0.16 -9.38
N LEU A 321 15.27 0.16 -10.16
CA LEU A 321 14.00 0.81 -9.89
C LEU A 321 13.03 -0.23 -9.28
N PRO A 322 12.67 -0.12 -7.98
CA PRO A 322 11.62 -0.96 -7.42
C PRO A 322 10.25 -0.49 -7.94
N VAL A 323 9.39 -1.45 -8.29
CA VAL A 323 8.06 -1.20 -8.86
C VAL A 323 7.03 -2.07 -8.15
N SER A 324 5.86 -1.50 -7.89
CA SER A 324 4.67 -2.21 -7.41
C SER A 324 3.49 -1.88 -8.30
N VAL A 325 2.70 -2.90 -8.59
CA VAL A 325 1.41 -2.78 -9.26
C VAL A 325 0.37 -3.50 -8.44
N ARG A 326 -0.49 -2.73 -7.79
CA ARG A 326 -1.55 -3.24 -6.93
C ARG A 326 -2.89 -3.16 -7.61
N PHE A 327 -3.63 -4.26 -7.63
CA PHE A 327 -5.02 -4.30 -8.06
C PHE A 327 -5.96 -4.05 -6.87
N GLN A 328 -7.05 -3.36 -7.15
CA GLN A 328 -8.17 -3.19 -6.26
C GLN A 328 -9.48 -3.32 -7.04
N SER A 329 -10.42 -4.10 -6.53
CA SER A 329 -11.72 -4.28 -7.18
C SER A 329 -12.60 -3.05 -7.02
N ALA A 330 -13.60 -2.88 -7.90
CA ALA A 330 -14.58 -1.83 -7.77
C ALA A 330 -15.32 -1.84 -6.40
N ALA A 331 -15.55 -3.02 -5.83
CA ALA A 331 -16.20 -3.19 -4.54
C ALA A 331 -15.30 -2.69 -3.38
N GLU A 332 -14.01 -3.02 -3.41
CA GLU A 332 -13.04 -2.52 -2.43
C GLU A 332 -12.92 -0.99 -2.47
N ILE A 333 -12.88 -0.42 -3.68
CA ILE A 333 -12.79 1.03 -3.87
C ILE A 333 -14.04 1.70 -3.31
N ALA A 334 -15.23 1.15 -3.59
CA ALA A 334 -16.48 1.69 -3.07
C ALA A 334 -16.56 1.63 -1.54
N GLU A 335 -16.05 0.55 -0.93
CA GLU A 335 -15.95 0.41 0.52
C GLU A 335 -14.93 1.38 1.12
N LEU A 336 -13.79 1.57 0.48
CA LEU A 336 -12.79 2.56 0.90
C LEU A 336 -13.36 3.98 0.84
N ASP A 337 -14.05 4.35 -0.26
CA ASP A 337 -14.71 5.64 -0.42
C ASP A 337 -15.78 5.86 0.66
N ARG A 338 -16.55 4.81 0.99
CA ARG A 338 -17.53 4.86 2.10
C ARG A 338 -16.85 5.15 3.43
N ARG A 339 -15.78 4.41 3.76
CA ARG A 339 -15.01 4.61 5.00
C ARG A 339 -14.40 6.00 5.09
N ILE A 340 -13.79 6.48 4.00
CA ILE A 340 -13.23 7.84 3.94
C ILE A 340 -14.32 8.88 4.18
N LYS A 341 -15.51 8.73 3.58
CA LYS A 341 -16.63 9.65 3.77
C LYS A 341 -17.14 9.66 5.21
N GLU A 342 -17.21 8.50 5.86
CA GLU A 342 -17.61 8.35 7.27
C GLU A 342 -16.57 8.92 8.23
N GLU A 343 -15.27 8.76 7.94
CA GLU A 343 -14.19 9.27 8.78
C GLU A 343 -13.81 10.73 8.52
N ALA A 344 -14.15 11.28 7.35
CA ALA A 344 -13.79 12.65 6.97
C ALA A 344 -14.17 13.72 8.02
N PRO A 345 -15.36 13.69 8.67
CA PRO A 345 -15.68 14.64 9.73
C PRO A 345 -14.73 14.52 10.93
N ARG A 346 -14.37 13.30 11.33
CA ARG A 346 -13.45 13.02 12.44
C ARG A 346 -12.04 13.54 12.12
N LEU A 347 -11.56 13.27 10.91
CA LEU A 347 -10.23 13.73 10.47
C LEU A 347 -10.15 15.26 10.37
N ARG A 348 -11.20 15.90 9.84
CA ARG A 348 -11.29 17.38 9.79
C ARG A 348 -11.29 17.99 11.18
N ALA A 349 -12.13 17.48 12.09
CA ALA A 349 -12.16 17.95 13.47
C ALA A 349 -10.81 17.77 14.19
N ALA A 350 -10.13 16.65 13.96
CA ALA A 350 -8.80 16.40 14.52
C ALA A 350 -7.73 17.36 13.95
N ALA A 351 -7.77 17.64 12.64
CA ALA A 351 -6.87 18.60 12.00
C ALA A 351 -7.12 20.03 12.48
N GLU A 352 -8.38 20.45 12.60
CA GLU A 352 -8.77 21.76 13.15
C GLU A 352 -8.34 21.89 14.62
N ALA A 353 -8.54 20.86 15.45
CA ALA A 353 -8.09 20.86 16.83
C ALA A 353 -6.55 20.94 16.94
N LYS A 354 -5.83 20.24 16.07
CA LYS A 354 -4.36 20.31 15.99
C LYS A 354 -3.91 21.71 15.58
N ALA A 355 -4.48 22.28 14.53
CA ALA A 355 -4.17 23.63 14.06
C ALA A 355 -4.48 24.69 15.14
N ALA A 356 -5.61 24.57 15.85
CA ALA A 356 -5.97 25.45 16.95
C ALA A 356 -4.97 25.36 18.11
N LYS A 357 -4.50 24.14 18.46
CA LYS A 357 -3.47 23.94 19.48
C LYS A 357 -2.13 24.55 19.07
N GLU A 358 -1.70 24.32 17.83
CA GLU A 358 -0.47 24.91 17.28
C GLU A 358 -0.54 26.44 17.23
N ALA A 359 -1.69 27.00 16.83
CA ALA A 359 -1.92 28.44 16.84
C ALA A 359 -1.90 29.02 18.26
N ALA A 360 -2.50 28.33 19.24
CA ALA A 360 -2.45 28.73 20.65
C ALA A 360 -1.03 28.67 21.20
N GLU A 361 -0.26 27.62 20.89
CA GLU A 361 1.13 27.50 21.29
C GLU A 361 2.01 28.59 20.66
N LEU A 362 1.83 28.88 19.37
CA LEU A 362 2.52 29.97 18.70
C LEU A 362 2.17 31.32 19.33
N THR A 363 0.90 31.53 19.68
CA THR A 363 0.44 32.74 20.39
C THR A 363 1.13 32.88 21.75
N GLU A 364 1.21 31.81 22.54
CA GLU A 364 1.93 31.81 23.83
C GLU A 364 3.44 32.03 23.66
N ARG A 365 4.07 31.42 22.64
CA ARG A 365 5.48 31.64 22.31
C ARG A 365 5.74 33.10 21.93
N ASN A 366 4.79 33.75 21.26
CA ASN A 366 4.90 35.12 20.77
C ASN A 366 4.52 36.20 21.80
N LYS A 367 4.02 35.85 22.99
CA LYS A 367 3.79 36.82 24.07
C LYS A 367 5.11 37.49 24.49
N VAL A 368 5.22 38.79 24.22
CA VAL A 368 6.39 39.60 24.59
C VAL A 368 6.40 39.84 26.10
N PRO A 369 7.48 39.48 26.84
CA PRO A 369 7.63 39.90 28.22
C PRO A 369 7.73 41.43 28.28
N LYS A 370 6.83 42.09 29.00
CA LYS A 370 6.97 43.51 29.34
C LYS A 370 8.03 43.62 30.45
N VAL A 371 9.27 43.92 30.09
CA VAL A 371 10.31 44.25 31.07
C VAL A 371 10.22 45.75 31.35
N ALA A 372 9.82 46.12 32.58
CA ALA A 372 9.95 47.49 33.04
C ALA A 372 11.42 47.71 33.42
N VAL A 373 12.15 48.47 32.61
CA VAL A 373 13.55 48.82 32.86
C VAL A 373 13.57 50.18 33.56
N THR A 374 14.25 50.28 34.70
CA THR A 374 14.46 51.57 35.36
C THR A 374 15.82 52.14 34.96
N LEU A 375 15.93 53.47 34.89
CA LEU A 375 17.19 54.13 34.50
C LEU A 375 18.07 54.38 35.73
N PRO A 376 19.42 54.39 35.57
CA PRO A 376 20.33 54.84 36.62
C PRO A 376 19.98 56.26 37.08
N ALA A 377 20.10 56.53 38.37
CA ALA A 377 19.69 57.80 38.98
C ALA A 377 20.44 59.04 38.42
N ASP A 378 21.58 58.83 37.77
CA ASP A 378 22.41 59.88 37.17
C ASP A 378 22.32 59.92 35.63
N ALA A 379 21.36 59.21 35.03
CA ALA A 379 21.07 59.28 33.60
C ALA A 379 20.56 60.67 33.22
N LYS A 380 21.15 61.25 32.17
CA LYS A 380 20.77 62.54 31.59
C LYS A 380 20.47 62.39 30.10
N ASP A 381 19.84 63.39 29.49
CA ASP A 381 19.52 63.43 28.06
C ASP A 381 18.78 62.19 27.53
N VAL A 382 17.85 61.68 28.34
CA VAL A 382 17.11 60.45 28.06
C VAL A 382 16.23 60.63 26.82
N LYS A 383 16.45 59.79 25.81
CA LYS A 383 15.60 59.64 24.64
C LYS A 383 15.16 58.19 24.53
N GLN A 384 13.86 57.95 24.53
CA GLN A 384 13.28 56.62 24.44
C GLN A 384 12.40 56.52 23.19
N THR A 385 12.57 55.43 22.45
CA THR A 385 11.68 55.00 21.37
C THR A 385 11.09 53.64 21.73
N LYS A 386 10.28 53.07 20.84
CA LYS A 386 9.69 51.73 21.02
C LYS A 386 10.76 50.64 21.16
N ASP A 387 11.90 50.82 20.50
CA ASP A 387 12.94 49.80 20.36
C ASP A 387 14.29 50.24 20.94
N GLU A 388 14.39 51.48 21.44
CA GLU A 388 15.66 52.06 21.88
C GLU A 388 15.55 52.95 23.11
N ILE A 389 16.53 52.88 24.01
CA ILE A 389 16.73 53.87 25.08
C ILE A 389 18.15 54.43 24.99
N LYS A 390 18.27 55.76 24.89
CA LYS A 390 19.53 56.50 24.82
C LYS A 390 19.64 57.46 25.98
N PHE A 391 20.75 57.45 26.70
CA PHE A 391 21.03 58.44 27.75
C PHE A 391 22.54 58.65 27.93
N THR A 392 22.89 59.69 28.65
CA THR A 392 24.26 60.05 29.03
C THR A 392 24.46 59.77 30.52
N VAL A 393 25.69 59.37 30.89
CA VAL A 393 26.09 59.16 32.29
C VAL A 393 27.32 59.97 32.62
N GLY A 394 27.54 60.24 33.90
CA GLY A 394 28.72 60.97 34.38
C GLY A 394 30.03 60.29 33.96
N LYS A 395 31.11 61.09 33.83
CA LYS A 395 32.45 60.58 33.48
C LYS A 395 32.87 59.45 34.43
N GLY A 396 33.35 58.35 33.86
CA GLY A 396 33.79 57.16 34.61
C GLY A 396 32.66 56.23 35.08
N LYS A 397 31.39 56.57 34.83
CA LYS A 397 30.24 55.79 35.36
C LYS A 397 29.61 54.81 34.37
N ALA A 398 30.11 54.73 33.14
CA ALA A 398 29.62 53.80 32.12
C ALA A 398 29.60 52.34 32.59
N LYS A 399 30.67 51.88 33.27
CA LYS A 399 30.75 50.51 33.79
C LYS A 399 29.70 50.22 34.86
N ALA A 400 29.44 51.20 35.75
CA ALA A 400 28.42 51.08 36.78
C ALA A 400 27.01 51.06 36.18
N ALA A 401 26.75 51.88 35.16
CA ALA A 401 25.51 51.85 34.41
C ALA A 401 25.30 50.50 33.73
N VAL A 402 26.32 49.94 33.07
CA VAL A 402 26.25 48.61 32.46
C VAL A 402 25.90 47.54 33.49
N GLU A 403 26.62 47.46 34.61
CA GLU A 403 26.32 46.48 35.68
C GLU A 403 24.93 46.64 36.29
N PHE A 404 24.43 47.87 36.40
CA PHE A 404 23.07 48.14 36.86
C PHE A 404 22.03 47.47 35.95
N PHE A 405 22.16 47.57 34.62
CA PHE A 405 21.26 46.85 33.72
C PHE A 405 21.53 45.35 33.69
N ARG A 406 22.79 44.90 33.77
CA ARG A 406 23.10 43.47 33.89
C ARG A 406 22.33 42.86 35.06
N LYS A 407 22.32 43.53 36.21
CA LYS A 407 21.57 43.11 37.38
C LYS A 407 20.06 43.11 37.13
N GLN A 408 19.49 44.18 36.60
CA GLN A 408 18.04 44.23 36.31
C GLN A 408 17.59 43.15 35.34
N PHE A 409 18.36 42.88 34.28
CA PHE A 409 18.03 41.83 33.32
C PHE A 409 18.20 40.43 33.94
N ARG A 410 19.25 40.19 34.75
CA ARG A 410 19.39 38.93 35.51
C ARG A 410 18.23 38.71 36.49
N ASP A 411 17.86 39.74 37.25
CA ASP A 411 16.75 39.71 38.22
C ASP A 411 15.40 39.51 37.50
N ALA A 412 15.25 40.05 36.28
CA ALA A 412 14.13 39.79 35.38
C ALA A 412 14.19 38.42 34.66
N GLY A 413 15.17 37.56 35.01
CA GLY A 413 15.28 36.18 34.53
C GLY A 413 15.97 36.01 33.16
N TRP A 414 16.66 37.03 32.67
CA TRP A 414 17.44 36.99 31.42
C TRP A 414 18.82 36.38 31.67
N LYS A 415 19.33 35.63 30.69
CA LYS A 415 20.69 35.08 30.73
C LYS A 415 21.60 35.93 29.85
N GLU A 416 22.73 36.33 30.40
CA GLU A 416 23.80 36.97 29.64
C GLU A 416 24.52 35.91 28.80
N ILE A 417 24.73 36.18 27.52
CA ILE A 417 25.49 35.29 26.62
C ILE A 417 26.79 36.01 26.26
N ALA A 418 27.92 35.37 26.54
CA ALA A 418 29.25 35.94 26.37
C ALA A 418 29.78 35.91 24.92
N GLU A 419 29.12 35.18 24.01
CA GLU A 419 29.68 34.78 22.71
C GLU A 419 29.44 35.74 21.52
N ILE A 420 28.85 36.92 21.70
CA ILE A 420 28.66 37.89 20.59
C ILE A 420 29.37 39.20 20.92
N LEU A 421 30.69 39.22 20.74
CA LEU A 421 31.51 40.44 20.77
C LEU A 421 31.96 40.90 19.36
N ASP A 422 31.76 40.09 18.32
CA ASP A 422 32.25 40.37 16.95
C ASP A 422 31.16 40.81 15.94
N HIS A 423 29.91 41.02 16.37
CA HIS A 423 28.87 41.51 15.46
C HIS A 423 28.90 43.04 15.38
N GLU A 424 29.46 43.59 14.29
CA GLU A 424 29.44 45.03 14.02
C GLU A 424 28.02 45.50 13.68
N PHE A 425 27.49 46.43 14.48
CA PHE A 425 26.29 47.22 14.13
C PHE A 425 26.64 48.30 13.10
N SER A 426 25.64 48.91 12.45
CA SER A 426 25.78 49.90 11.35
C SER A 426 26.73 51.06 11.63
N ASP A 427 27.07 51.29 12.90
CA ASP A 427 27.88 52.41 13.37
C ASP A 427 29.31 52.01 13.82
N ARG A 428 29.75 50.76 13.55
CA ARG A 428 31.08 50.21 13.90
C ARG A 428 31.44 50.22 15.40
N ILE A 429 30.48 49.93 16.28
CA ILE A 429 30.72 49.86 17.73
C ILE A 429 30.29 48.50 18.26
N ALA A 430 31.22 47.78 18.88
CA ALA A 430 30.96 46.47 19.48
C ALA A 430 30.06 46.61 20.73
N PRO A 431 29.08 45.72 20.91
CA PRO A 431 28.26 45.68 22.12
C PRO A 431 29.09 45.28 23.35
N ILE A 432 28.74 45.81 24.52
CA ILE A 432 29.43 45.53 25.79
C ILE A 432 28.78 44.38 26.55
N ALA A 433 27.49 44.14 26.32
CA ALA A 433 26.78 43.00 26.86
C ALA A 433 25.64 42.58 25.92
N TYR A 434 25.40 41.27 25.89
CA TYR A 434 24.36 40.66 25.08
C TYR A 434 23.51 39.73 25.94
N PHE A 435 22.19 39.94 25.91
CA PHE A 435 21.25 39.19 26.74
C PHE A 435 20.28 38.41 25.88
N VAL A 436 20.04 37.16 26.27
CA VAL A 436 19.04 36.29 25.64
C VAL A 436 18.06 35.82 26.70
N GLY A 437 16.79 36.12 26.43
CA GLY A 437 15.68 35.71 27.28
C GLY A 437 15.33 34.24 27.01
N ARG A 438 14.60 33.62 27.94
CA ARG A 438 14.14 32.21 27.83
C ARG A 438 13.31 31.87 26.58
N ARG A 439 12.96 32.85 25.73
CA ARG A 439 12.09 32.70 24.54
C ARG A 439 12.67 33.36 23.26
N ILE A 440 13.97 33.18 23.01
CA ILE A 440 14.71 33.60 21.78
C ILE A 440 14.44 35.07 21.38
N LYS A 441 14.74 36.00 22.30
CA LYS A 441 14.83 37.43 21.97
C LYS A 441 16.20 37.95 22.35
N HIS A 442 16.74 38.80 21.50
CA HIS A 442 18.09 39.32 21.56
C HIS A 442 18.07 40.77 22.04
N PHE A 443 18.89 41.08 23.03
CA PHE A 443 19.03 42.42 23.60
C PHE A 443 20.50 42.82 23.61
N TYR A 444 20.76 44.05 23.16
CA TYR A 444 22.11 44.60 23.03
C TYR A 444 22.27 45.83 23.91
N LEU A 445 23.39 45.87 24.62
CA LEU A 445 23.84 47.01 25.38
C LEU A 445 25.13 47.56 24.76
N VAL A 446 25.10 48.79 24.27
CA VAL A 446 26.24 49.45 23.62
C VAL A 446 26.63 50.69 24.43
N CYS A 447 27.90 50.86 24.77
CA CYS A 447 28.41 52.14 25.26
C CYS A 447 29.33 52.75 24.22
N VAL A 448 29.00 53.96 23.80
CA VAL A 448 29.76 54.77 22.85
C VAL A 448 30.52 55.83 23.64
N ALA A 449 31.85 55.73 23.68
CA ALA A 449 32.70 56.83 24.08
C ALA A 449 33.09 57.61 22.81
N PRO A 450 32.86 58.92 22.72
CA PRO A 450 33.33 59.69 21.56
C PRO A 450 34.86 59.69 21.55
N MET A 451 35.48 59.06 20.55
CA MET A 451 36.90 59.21 20.28
C MET A 451 37.16 60.59 19.69
N ILE A 452 37.38 61.58 20.56
CA ILE A 452 38.06 62.82 20.21
C ILE A 452 39.22 62.98 21.19
N LEU A 453 40.43 63.17 20.66
CA LEU A 453 41.63 63.51 21.43
C LEU A 453 41.41 64.83 22.19
N SER A 454 40.82 64.76 23.38
CA SER A 454 40.92 65.71 24.50
C SER A 454 39.89 65.31 25.57
N GLY A 455 40.35 65.14 26.81
CA GLY A 455 39.67 64.40 27.88
C GLY A 455 38.39 64.98 28.51
N LEU A 456 37.44 65.52 27.73
CA LEU A 456 36.24 66.21 28.23
C LEU A 456 34.94 65.86 27.46
N ALA A 457 34.54 64.59 27.38
CA ALA A 457 33.20 64.23 26.88
C ALA A 457 32.49 63.15 27.74
N PRO A 458 31.16 63.27 27.96
CA PRO A 458 30.36 62.26 28.66
C PRO A 458 30.22 60.98 27.83
N ALA A 459 30.11 59.83 28.50
CA ALA A 459 29.87 58.55 27.85
C ALA A 459 28.39 58.40 27.48
N ARG A 460 28.11 57.93 26.26
CA ARG A 460 26.77 57.73 25.74
C ARG A 460 26.42 56.25 25.75
N VAL A 461 25.33 55.86 26.40
CA VAL A 461 24.87 54.46 26.42
C VAL A 461 23.63 54.33 25.53
N VAL A 462 23.64 53.34 24.66
CA VAL A 462 22.58 53.03 23.70
C VAL A 462 22.07 51.61 23.97
N PHE A 463 20.75 51.48 24.13
CA PHE A 463 20.05 50.22 24.33
C PHE A 463 19.21 49.94 23.10
N CYS A 464 19.42 48.81 22.42
CA CYS A 464 18.66 48.46 21.21
C CYS A 464 17.95 47.11 21.35
N HIS A 465 16.71 47.02 20.87
CA HIS A 465 16.02 45.77 20.61
C HIS A 465 16.36 45.28 19.19
N GLY A 466 16.85 44.05 19.06
CA GLY A 466 17.09 43.41 17.75
C GLY A 466 16.09 42.29 17.49
N SER A 467 15.32 42.39 16.41
CA SER A 467 14.69 41.21 15.80
C SER A 467 15.64 40.64 14.75
N LYS A 468 15.85 39.33 14.74
CA LYS A 468 16.32 38.66 13.53
C LYS A 468 15.17 38.56 12.53
#